data_AF-A0A4Q9G4I1-F1
#
_entry.id   AF-A0A4Q9G4I1-F1
#
_cell.length_a   1.000
_cell.length_b   1.000
_cell.length_c   1.000
_cell.angle_alpha   90.00
_cell.angle_beta   90.00
_cell.angle_gamma   90.00
#
_symmetry.space_group_name_H-M   'P 1'
#
loop_
_entity.id
_entity.type
_entity.pdbx_description
1 polymer ?
#
loop_
_entity_poly.entity_id
_entity_poly.type
_entity_poly.pdbx_seq_one_letter_code
_entity_poly.pdbx_strand_id
1 'polypeptide(L)'
;MVDSITVRLDPNLASRLGEFLTQNPSLSAASVAARALDEFLPKAPKVVSTKPSKPSGGQDEFTGREGYEFGISAGRALASKIGDLVSPVATELKLPDGRRATLRTAKGRNTQWGCLNTLLERIDVVLCAFTPDGSNFDVWEIDAKVWAREARNASPGHKLHNKLTLLGKSGVEKFGKPFGSYSI
;
A
#
# COMPACT_ATOMS: atom_id res chain seq x y z
N MET A 1 -23.01 10.55 6.37
CA MET A 1 -21.73 11.15 5.95
C MET A 1 -21.70 11.09 4.43
N VAL A 2 -21.36 12.19 3.76
CA VAL A 2 -21.21 12.18 2.29
C VAL A 2 -19.76 11.82 2.01
N ASP A 3 -19.53 10.67 1.37
CA ASP A 3 -18.19 10.28 0.95
C ASP A 3 -17.71 11.23 -0.14
N SER A 4 -16.62 11.96 0.13
CA SER A 4 -16.01 12.89 -0.83
C SER A 4 -14.62 12.42 -1.20
N ILE A 5 -14.34 12.33 -2.50
CA ILE A 5 -13.00 12.03 -3.04
C ILE A 5 -12.41 13.27 -3.69
N THR A 6 -11.11 13.48 -3.49
CA THR A 6 -10.37 14.55 -4.19
C THR A 6 -9.65 13.96 -5.39
N VAL A 7 -9.93 14.47 -6.58
CA VAL A 7 -9.32 14.02 -7.84
C VAL A 7 -8.49 15.16 -8.43
N ARG A 8 -7.26 14.86 -8.86
CA ARG A 8 -6.43 15.82 -9.60
C ARG A 8 -6.73 15.68 -11.08
N LEU A 9 -7.10 16.78 -11.72
CA LEU A 9 -7.30 16.86 -13.15
C LEU A 9 -6.09 17.51 -13.82
N ASP A 10 -5.80 17.09 -15.05
CA ASP A 10 -4.92 17.84 -15.93
C ASP A 10 -5.47 19.28 -16.11
N PRO A 11 -4.62 20.32 -16.14
CA PRO A 11 -5.07 21.71 -16.24
C PRO A 11 -5.95 22.00 -17.46
N ASN A 12 -5.68 21.37 -18.62
CA ASN A 12 -6.49 21.58 -19.81
C ASN A 12 -7.87 20.92 -19.67
N LEU A 13 -7.93 19.76 -19.02
CA LEU A 13 -9.19 19.08 -18.73
C LEU A 13 -10.01 19.86 -17.69
N ALA A 14 -9.36 20.42 -16.67
CA ALA A 14 -9.99 21.27 -15.67
C ALA A 14 -10.60 22.54 -16.30
N SER A 15 -9.88 23.19 -17.22
CA SER A 15 -10.38 24.36 -17.95
C SER A 15 -11.62 24.03 -18.78
N ARG A 16 -11.57 22.94 -19.55
CA ARG A 16 -12.71 22.49 -20.37
C ARG A 16 -13.93 22.11 -19.53
N LEU A 17 -13.71 21.50 -18.36
CA LEU A 17 -14.79 21.21 -17.43
C LEU A 17 -15.41 22.50 -16.88
N GLY A 18 -14.60 23.50 -16.55
CA GLY A 18 -15.09 24.81 -16.10
C GLY A 18 -15.94 25.53 -17.14
N GLU A 19 -15.49 25.56 -18.39
CA GLU A 19 -16.24 26.12 -19.53
C GLU A 19 -17.58 25.38 -19.74
N PHE A 20 -17.54 24.05 -19.71
CA PHE A 20 -18.73 23.21 -19.86
C PHE A 20 -19.77 23.46 -18.76
N LEU A 21 -19.34 23.60 -17.50
CA LEU A 21 -20.22 23.90 -16.37
C LEU A 21 -20.82 25.31 -16.45
N THR A 22 -20.06 26.26 -16.99
CA THR A 22 -20.56 27.62 -17.25
C THR A 22 -21.71 27.62 -18.26
N GLN A 23 -21.62 26.76 -19.28
CA GLN A 23 -22.67 26.58 -20.29
C GLN A 23 -23.84 25.71 -19.81
N ASN A 24 -23.65 24.95 -18.71
CA ASN A 24 -24.63 23.99 -18.19
C ASN A 24 -24.79 24.16 -16.65
N PRO A 25 -25.40 25.25 -16.18
CA PRO A 25 -25.41 25.64 -14.77
C PRO A 25 -26.23 24.70 -13.86
N SER A 26 -27.04 23.81 -14.44
CA SER A 26 -27.78 22.77 -13.70
C SER A 26 -26.93 21.56 -13.33
N LEU A 27 -25.69 21.48 -13.84
CA LEU A 27 -24.76 20.38 -13.58
C LEU A 27 -23.68 20.82 -12.58
N SER A 28 -23.30 19.91 -11.69
CA SER A 28 -22.13 20.07 -10.83
C SER A 28 -20.92 19.31 -11.40
N ALA A 29 -19.70 19.74 -11.05
CA ALA A 29 -18.48 19.02 -11.43
C ALA A 29 -18.53 17.53 -11.03
N ALA A 30 -19.05 17.23 -9.84
CA ALA A 30 -19.23 15.86 -9.35
C ALA A 30 -20.22 15.07 -10.23
N SER A 31 -21.35 15.67 -10.63
CA SER A 31 -22.32 15.01 -11.50
C SER A 31 -21.78 14.72 -12.90
N VAL A 32 -20.96 15.62 -13.44
CA VAL A 32 -20.29 15.43 -14.73
C VAL A 32 -19.24 14.33 -14.63
N ALA A 33 -18.44 14.33 -13.56
CA ALA A 33 -17.44 13.29 -13.32
C ALA A 33 -18.07 11.90 -13.14
N ALA A 34 -19.17 11.80 -12.38
CA ALA A 34 -19.90 10.55 -12.20
C ALA A 34 -20.43 10.00 -13.52
N ARG A 35 -21.07 10.84 -14.35
CA ARG A 35 -21.56 10.45 -15.68
C ARG A 35 -20.44 10.03 -16.62
N ALA A 36 -19.31 10.74 -16.60
CA ALA A 36 -18.15 10.38 -17.40
C ALA A 36 -17.57 9.02 -16.99
N LEU A 37 -17.54 8.71 -15.69
CA LEU A 37 -17.13 7.40 -15.18
C LEU A 37 -18.12 6.30 -15.59
N ASP A 38 -19.42 6.54 -15.44
CA ASP A 38 -20.47 5.58 -15.83
C ASP A 38 -20.43 5.25 -17.33
N GLU A 39 -20.09 6.23 -18.17
CA GLU A 39 -19.94 6.01 -19.60
C GLU A 39 -18.62 5.30 -19.96
N PHE A 40 -17.55 5.62 -19.22
CA PHE A 40 -16.22 5.09 -19.51
C PHE A 40 -16.03 3.66 -18.99
N LEU A 41 -16.48 3.34 -17.77
CA LEU A 41 -16.23 2.05 -17.11
C LEU A 41 -16.71 0.82 -17.92
N PRO A 42 -17.86 0.84 -18.63
CA PRO A 42 -18.27 -0.27 -19.47
C PRO A 42 -17.45 -0.42 -20.75
N LYS A 43 -16.89 0.69 -21.26
CA LYS A 43 -16.07 0.75 -22.48
C LYS A 43 -14.58 0.61 -22.19
N ALA A 44 -14.18 0.77 -20.93
CA ALA A 44 -12.81 0.62 -20.50
C ALA A 44 -12.38 -0.81 -20.86
N PRO A 45 -11.28 -0.97 -21.62
CA PRO A 45 -10.81 -2.30 -21.96
C PRO A 45 -10.59 -3.05 -20.65
N LYS A 46 -11.28 -4.18 -20.47
CA LYS A 46 -10.83 -5.18 -19.50
C LYS A 46 -9.41 -5.48 -19.90
N VAL A 47 -8.44 -5.05 -19.10
CA VAL A 47 -7.02 -5.32 -19.34
C VAL A 47 -6.84 -6.83 -19.17
N VAL A 48 -7.17 -7.60 -20.20
CA VAL A 48 -6.79 -9.00 -20.32
C VAL A 48 -5.37 -8.96 -20.83
N SER A 49 -4.42 -9.01 -19.89
CA SER A 49 -3.00 -9.09 -20.20
C SER A 49 -2.73 -10.36 -21.01
N THR A 50 -2.66 -10.24 -22.33
CA THR A 50 -2.20 -11.31 -23.22
C THR A 50 -0.72 -11.11 -23.50
N LYS A 51 0.15 -11.68 -22.67
CA LYS A 51 1.51 -12.07 -23.11
C LYS A 51 1.91 -13.44 -22.54
N PRO A 52 2.70 -14.21 -23.30
CA PRO A 52 2.84 -15.64 -23.09
C PRO A 52 3.64 -15.95 -21.82
N SER A 53 3.11 -16.93 -21.09
CA SER A 53 3.63 -17.50 -19.86
C SER A 53 5.10 -17.93 -19.99
N LYS A 54 5.98 -17.31 -19.19
CA LYS A 54 7.18 -17.98 -18.68
C LYS A 54 7.05 -18.16 -17.17
N PRO A 55 7.29 -19.36 -16.64
CA PRO A 55 7.33 -19.56 -15.20
C PRO A 55 8.71 -19.17 -14.69
N SER A 56 8.83 -18.02 -14.03
CA SER A 56 9.85 -17.80 -13.02
C SER A 56 9.38 -16.69 -12.07
N GLY A 57 9.64 -16.86 -10.79
CA GLY A 57 9.04 -16.09 -9.68
C GLY A 57 9.44 -14.61 -9.61
N GLY A 58 9.04 -13.83 -10.59
CA GLY A 58 8.90 -12.38 -10.48
C GLY A 58 7.43 -12.05 -10.26
N GLN A 59 7.11 -11.30 -9.21
CA GLN A 59 5.85 -10.56 -9.19
C GLN A 59 5.76 -9.74 -10.47
N ASP A 60 4.71 -9.97 -11.24
CA ASP A 60 4.40 -9.21 -12.45
C ASP A 60 4.36 -7.72 -12.10
N GLU A 61 4.93 -6.83 -12.93
CA GLU A 61 5.05 -5.40 -12.61
C GLU A 61 3.69 -4.75 -12.31
N PHE A 62 2.60 -5.32 -12.85
CA PHE A 62 1.22 -4.97 -12.55
C PHE A 62 0.80 -5.38 -11.13
N THR A 63 1.06 -6.63 -10.73
CA THR A 63 0.81 -7.12 -9.35
C THR A 63 1.68 -6.42 -8.30
N GLY A 64 2.87 -5.95 -8.70
CA GLY A 64 3.74 -5.14 -7.85
C GLY A 64 3.17 -3.74 -7.60
N ARG A 65 2.57 -3.11 -8.62
CA ARG A 65 1.93 -1.79 -8.47
C ARG A 65 0.66 -1.86 -7.62
N GLU A 66 -0.23 -2.83 -7.87
CA GLU A 66 -1.43 -3.02 -7.04
C GLU A 66 -1.06 -3.36 -5.59
N GLY A 67 -0.05 -4.21 -5.38
CA GLY A 67 0.48 -4.49 -4.05
C GLY A 67 1.09 -3.27 -3.37
N TYR A 68 1.74 -2.40 -4.12
CA TYR A 68 2.31 -1.14 -3.62
C TYR A 68 1.24 -0.11 -3.26
N GLU A 69 0.25 0.11 -4.11
CA GLU A 69 -0.85 1.04 -3.86
C GLU A 69 -1.72 0.59 -2.69
N PHE A 70 -2.08 -0.70 -2.65
CA PHE A 70 -2.76 -1.30 -1.50
C PHE A 70 -1.92 -1.14 -0.22
N GLY A 71 -0.62 -1.41 -0.30
CA GLY A 71 0.22 -1.34 0.89
C GLY A 71 0.37 0.09 1.44
N ILE A 72 0.38 1.09 0.56
CA ILE A 72 0.37 2.49 0.98
C ILE A 72 -0.98 2.89 1.59
N SER A 73 -2.10 2.55 0.94
CA SER A 73 -3.42 2.97 1.42
C SER A 73 -3.81 2.26 2.72
N ALA A 74 -3.71 0.93 2.76
CA ALA A 74 -3.96 0.14 3.96
C ALA A 74 -2.96 0.46 5.06
N GLY A 75 -1.68 0.64 4.72
CA GLY A 75 -0.65 1.03 5.67
C GLY A 75 -0.93 2.37 6.33
N ARG A 76 -1.40 3.37 5.58
CA ARG A 76 -1.80 4.68 6.16
C ARG A 76 -3.03 4.57 7.05
N ALA A 77 -4.05 3.84 6.60
CA ALA A 77 -5.28 3.63 7.37
C ALA A 77 -4.98 2.94 8.72
N LEU A 78 -4.18 1.88 8.70
CA LEU A 78 -3.74 1.17 9.90
C LEU A 78 -2.82 2.03 10.77
N ALA A 79 -1.86 2.74 10.17
CA ALA A 79 -0.96 3.61 10.93
C ALA A 79 -1.75 4.64 11.75
N SER A 80 -2.80 5.24 11.17
CA SER A 80 -3.68 6.20 11.86
C SER A 80 -4.43 5.63 13.07
N LYS A 81 -4.56 4.30 13.15
CA LYS A 81 -5.18 3.60 14.30
C LYS A 81 -4.15 3.15 15.34
N ILE A 82 -2.90 2.95 14.93
CA ILE A 82 -1.85 2.35 15.75
C ILE A 82 -0.99 3.40 16.46
N GLY A 83 -0.74 4.54 15.82
CA GLY A 83 0.09 5.59 16.39
C GLY A 83 0.16 6.83 15.52
N ASP A 84 1.13 7.69 15.81
CA ASP A 84 1.27 8.98 15.14
C ASP A 84 2.12 8.81 13.88
N LEU A 85 1.55 9.11 12.71
CA LEU A 85 2.25 8.98 11.43
C LEU A 85 3.34 10.06 11.30
N VAL A 86 4.60 9.62 11.24
CA VAL A 86 5.78 10.47 11.09
C VAL A 86 6.13 10.66 9.61
N SER A 87 6.01 9.61 8.80
CA SER A 87 6.24 9.65 7.35
C SER A 87 5.19 8.84 6.59
N PRO A 88 4.35 9.49 5.75
CA PRO A 88 3.29 8.80 5.00
C PRO A 88 3.81 7.98 3.80
N VAL A 89 5.07 8.16 3.40
CA VAL A 89 5.68 7.45 2.27
C VAL A 89 6.37 6.16 2.74
N ALA A 90 7.10 6.24 3.86
CA ALA A 90 7.78 5.10 4.46
C ALA A 90 6.91 4.35 5.48
N THR A 91 5.66 4.80 5.67
CA THR A 91 4.73 4.33 6.71
C THR A 91 5.44 4.23 8.06
N GLU A 92 6.19 5.28 8.40
CA GLU A 92 6.86 5.42 9.71
C GLU A 92 5.90 6.05 10.69
N LEU A 93 5.88 5.51 11.90
CA LEU A 93 5.00 5.90 12.98
C LEU A 93 5.76 5.99 14.30
N LYS A 94 5.27 6.83 15.18
CA LYS A 94 5.62 6.83 16.60
C LYS A 94 4.52 6.09 17.36
N LEU A 95 4.91 5.02 18.05
CA LEU A 95 4.00 4.24 18.87
C LEU A 95 3.67 5.00 20.18
N PRO A 96 2.55 4.65 20.86
CA PRO A 96 2.16 5.28 22.12
C PRO A 96 3.21 5.16 23.23
N ASP A 97 4.05 4.12 23.19
CA ASP A 97 5.17 3.90 24.11
C ASP A 97 6.43 4.70 23.76
N GLY A 98 6.38 5.51 22.70
CA GLY A 98 7.45 6.38 22.23
C GLY A 98 8.40 5.75 21.21
N ARG A 99 8.32 4.44 20.95
CA ARG A 99 9.17 3.76 19.95
C ARG A 99 8.83 4.19 18.53
N ARG A 100 9.85 4.19 17.66
CA ARG A 100 9.70 4.41 16.21
C ARG A 100 9.43 3.08 15.53
N ALA A 101 8.42 3.05 14.68
CA ALA A 101 8.01 1.87 13.95
C ALA A 101 7.88 2.15 12.46
N THR A 102 7.93 1.10 11.64
CA THR A 102 7.38 1.13 10.28
C THR A 102 6.30 0.07 10.15
N LEU A 103 5.22 0.38 9.44
CA LEU A 103 4.17 -0.57 9.15
C LEU A 103 4.32 -1.11 7.72
N ARG A 104 4.39 -2.43 7.61
CA ARG A 104 4.43 -3.17 6.34
C ARG A 104 3.19 -4.03 6.24
N THR A 105 2.57 -4.05 5.08
CA THR A 105 1.33 -4.81 4.83
C THR A 105 1.57 -5.91 3.81
N ALA A 106 0.92 -7.06 4.00
CA ALA A 106 0.85 -8.14 3.04
C ALA A 106 -0.60 -8.63 2.91
N LYS A 107 -1.00 -9.04 1.69
CA LYS A 107 -2.40 -9.41 1.38
C LYS A 107 -2.49 -10.73 0.63
N GLY A 108 -3.51 -11.51 0.99
CA GLY A 108 -3.93 -12.71 0.26
C GLY A 108 -2.80 -13.73 0.17
N ARG A 109 -2.39 -14.08 -1.06
CA ARG A 109 -1.29 -15.05 -1.30
C ARG A 109 0.10 -14.45 -1.09
N ASN A 110 0.24 -13.13 -1.00
CA ASN A 110 1.52 -12.52 -0.67
C ASN A 110 1.73 -12.60 0.85
N THR A 111 2.69 -13.42 1.25
CA THR A 111 3.03 -13.70 2.66
C THR A 111 4.41 -13.18 3.02
N GLN A 112 4.95 -12.22 2.26
CA GLN A 112 6.26 -11.62 2.51
C GLN A 112 6.15 -10.11 2.70
N TRP A 113 6.90 -9.60 3.67
CA TRP A 113 7.05 -8.17 3.93
C TRP A 113 8.45 -7.73 3.57
N GLY A 114 8.54 -6.56 2.95
CA GLY A 114 9.81 -5.94 2.61
C GLY A 114 10.11 -4.72 3.46
N CYS A 115 11.36 -4.59 3.89
CA CYS A 115 11.86 -3.39 4.57
C CYS A 115 13.20 -2.96 4.00
N LEU A 116 13.35 -1.65 3.74
CA LEU A 116 14.62 -1.08 3.30
C LEU A 116 15.62 -1.06 4.44
N ASN A 117 16.88 -1.39 4.16
CA ASN A 117 17.95 -1.41 5.16
C ASN A 117 18.13 -0.03 5.82
N THR A 118 18.07 1.04 5.01
CA THR A 118 18.15 2.43 5.52
C THR A 118 16.97 2.83 6.41
N LEU A 119 15.83 2.14 6.29
CA LEU A 119 14.70 2.34 7.19
C LEU A 119 14.91 1.61 8.51
N LEU A 120 15.44 0.38 8.48
CA LEU A 120 15.76 -0.40 9.67
C LEU A 120 16.73 0.33 10.61
N GLU A 121 17.66 1.11 10.06
CA GLU A 121 18.64 1.89 10.85
C GLU A 121 18.02 2.97 11.75
N ARG A 122 16.77 3.40 11.48
CA ARG A 122 16.14 4.54 12.17
C ARG A 122 14.87 4.19 12.94
N ILE A 123 14.47 2.93 12.96
CA ILE A 123 13.27 2.45 13.68
C ILE A 123 13.67 1.43 14.74
N ASP A 124 12.82 1.28 15.74
CA ASP A 124 12.98 0.29 16.79
C ASP A 124 12.30 -1.03 16.41
N VAL A 125 11.16 -0.97 15.72
CA VAL A 125 10.36 -2.14 15.35
C VAL A 125 9.74 -2.06 13.95
N VAL A 126 9.50 -3.23 13.35
CA VAL A 126 8.71 -3.40 12.12
C VAL A 126 7.37 -4.03 12.50
N LEU A 127 6.28 -3.33 12.23
CA LEU A 127 4.93 -3.87 12.33
C LEU A 127 4.57 -4.56 11.02
N CYS A 128 4.30 -5.85 11.09
CA CYS A 128 3.92 -6.68 9.95
C CYS A 128 2.42 -6.94 10.03
N ALA A 129 1.64 -6.28 9.17
CA ALA A 129 0.21 -6.48 9.06
C ALA A 129 -0.11 -7.46 7.92
N PHE A 130 -0.83 -8.55 8.22
CA PHE A 130 -1.33 -9.49 7.22
C PHE A 130 -2.85 -9.41 7.13
N THR A 131 -3.38 -9.43 5.92
CA THR A 131 -4.82 -9.60 5.72
C THR A 131 -5.13 -10.62 4.62
N PRO A 132 -6.02 -11.60 4.85
CA PRO A 132 -6.49 -12.47 3.79
C PRO A 132 -7.49 -11.75 2.87
N ASP A 133 -8.31 -10.85 3.42
CA ASP A 133 -9.48 -10.25 2.76
C ASP A 133 -9.27 -8.79 2.31
N GLY A 134 -8.28 -8.09 2.88
CA GLY A 134 -8.03 -6.67 2.63
C GLY A 134 -8.61 -5.71 3.66
N SER A 135 -9.33 -6.23 4.66
CA SER A 135 -10.10 -5.44 5.63
C SER A 135 -9.70 -5.73 7.07
N ASN A 136 -9.46 -6.99 7.42
CA ASN A 136 -9.07 -7.40 8.77
C ASN A 136 -7.59 -7.79 8.78
N PHE A 137 -6.83 -7.16 9.65
CA PHE A 137 -5.39 -7.29 9.72
C PHE A 137 -4.95 -7.86 11.05
N ASP A 138 -4.20 -8.95 10.99
CA ASP A 138 -3.40 -9.42 12.11
C ASP A 138 -2.04 -8.75 12.04
N VAL A 139 -1.61 -8.15 13.15
CA VAL A 139 -0.37 -7.37 13.22
C VAL A 139 0.57 -8.03 14.21
N TRP A 140 1.81 -8.26 13.76
CA TRP A 140 2.93 -8.67 14.59
C TRP A 140 3.95 -7.55 14.67
N GLU A 141 4.60 -7.44 15.82
CA GLU A 141 5.74 -6.56 16.04
C GLU A 141 7.03 -7.37 16.01
N ILE A 142 8.01 -6.90 15.24
CA ILE A 142 9.36 -7.48 15.17
C ILE A 142 10.37 -6.41 15.50
N ASP A 143 11.26 -6.69 16.45
CA ASP A 143 12.40 -5.80 16.74
C ASP A 143 13.29 -5.64 15.49
N ALA A 144 13.69 -4.40 15.18
CA ALA A 144 14.46 -4.09 13.98
C ALA A 144 15.80 -4.87 13.92
N LYS A 145 16.42 -5.16 15.07
CA LYS A 145 17.65 -5.98 15.15
C LYS A 145 17.37 -7.44 14.86
N VAL A 146 16.23 -7.96 15.30
CA VAL A 146 15.79 -9.32 14.96
C VAL A 146 15.49 -9.41 13.47
N TRP A 147 14.78 -8.43 12.91
CA TRP A 147 14.57 -8.34 11.47
C TRP A 147 15.90 -8.35 10.71
N ALA A 148 16.84 -7.49 11.07
CA ALA A 148 18.12 -7.36 10.39
C ALA A 148 18.94 -8.67 10.40
N ARG A 149 18.77 -9.51 11.45
CA ARG A 149 19.46 -10.80 11.57
C ARG A 149 18.77 -11.92 10.79
N GLU A 150 17.44 -11.97 10.81
CA GLU A 150 16.68 -13.11 10.30
C GLU A 150 16.15 -12.91 8.86
N ALA A 151 16.02 -11.65 8.41
CA ALA A 151 15.52 -11.35 7.08
C ALA A 151 16.58 -11.60 6.00
N ARG A 152 16.13 -12.04 4.82
CA ARG A 152 17.01 -12.28 3.67
C ARG A 152 17.03 -11.06 2.76
N ASN A 153 18.13 -10.84 2.05
CA ASN A 153 18.14 -9.86 0.96
C ASN A 153 17.14 -10.26 -0.15
N ALA A 154 16.55 -9.26 -0.80
CA ALA A 154 15.85 -9.46 -2.05
C ALA A 154 16.77 -10.16 -3.07
N SER A 155 16.19 -10.97 -3.96
CA SER A 155 16.97 -11.80 -4.89
C SER A 155 17.90 -10.97 -5.79
N PRO A 156 19.04 -11.51 -6.27
CA PRO A 156 20.02 -10.77 -7.07
C PRO A 156 19.47 -10.06 -8.33
N GLY A 157 18.42 -10.61 -8.94
CA GLY A 157 17.73 -9.99 -10.09
C GLY A 157 16.74 -8.87 -9.74
N HIS A 158 16.56 -8.55 -8.46
CA HIS A 158 15.62 -7.52 -8.02
C HIS A 158 16.27 -6.13 -8.07
N LYS A 159 15.52 -5.10 -8.51
CA LYS A 159 15.99 -3.70 -8.62
C LYS A 159 16.54 -3.13 -7.30
N LEU A 160 16.12 -3.71 -6.16
CA LEU A 160 16.53 -3.33 -4.80
C LEU A 160 17.39 -4.38 -4.09
N HIS A 161 18.10 -5.24 -4.84
CA HIS A 161 19.05 -6.19 -4.25
C HIS A 161 20.04 -5.47 -3.31
N ASN A 162 20.35 -6.10 -2.17
CA ASN A 162 21.16 -5.56 -1.05
C ASN A 162 20.65 -4.26 -0.38
N LYS A 163 19.52 -3.72 -0.83
CA LYS A 163 18.87 -2.53 -0.24
C LYS A 163 17.56 -2.88 0.47
N LEU A 164 16.89 -3.93 0.01
CA LEU A 164 15.63 -4.44 0.52
C LEU A 164 15.85 -5.81 1.17
N THR A 165 15.42 -5.96 2.42
CA THR A 165 15.31 -7.25 3.09
C THR A 165 13.86 -7.71 3.14
N LEU A 166 13.66 -9.01 3.12
CA LEU A 166 12.37 -9.68 3.08
C LEU A 166 12.25 -10.66 4.24
N LEU A 167 11.12 -10.64 4.93
CA LEU A 167 10.75 -11.65 5.91
C LEU A 167 9.39 -12.24 5.54
N GLY A 168 9.32 -13.58 5.54
CA GLY A 168 8.08 -14.31 5.25
C GLY A 168 7.22 -14.53 6.49
N LYS A 169 5.94 -14.87 6.29
CA LYS A 169 4.94 -15.05 7.36
C LYS A 169 5.38 -16.04 8.44
N SER A 170 5.97 -17.17 8.07
CA SER A 170 6.52 -18.12 9.05
C SER A 170 7.63 -17.51 9.91
N GLY A 171 8.47 -16.63 9.34
CA GLY A 171 9.48 -15.89 10.09
C GLY A 171 8.85 -14.84 11.00
N VAL A 172 7.85 -14.11 10.51
CA VAL A 172 7.09 -13.13 11.30
C VAL A 172 6.38 -13.80 12.47
N GLU A 173 5.72 -14.93 12.26
CA GLU A 173 5.03 -15.68 13.32
C GLU A 173 6.00 -16.31 14.33
N LYS A 174 7.21 -16.68 13.88
CA LYS A 174 8.24 -17.27 14.75
C LYS A 174 8.96 -16.23 15.61
N PHE A 175 9.29 -15.09 15.03
CA PHE A 175 10.18 -14.09 15.66
C PHE A 175 9.43 -12.85 16.15
N GLY A 176 8.24 -12.61 15.62
CA GLY A 176 7.38 -11.50 16.01
C GLY A 176 6.52 -11.83 17.21
N LYS A 177 6.11 -10.77 17.90
CA LYS A 177 5.12 -10.82 18.98
C LYS A 177 3.77 -10.36 18.43
N PRO A 178 2.65 -11.03 18.75
CA PRO A 178 1.34 -10.48 18.43
C PRO A 178 1.19 -9.06 18.98
N PHE A 179 0.85 -8.11 18.12
CA PHE A 179 0.69 -6.71 18.47
C PHE A 179 -0.79 -6.36 18.61
N GLY A 180 -1.63 -6.89 17.72
CA GLY A 180 -3.08 -6.72 17.77
C GLY A 180 -3.75 -7.04 16.44
N SER A 181 -5.07 -6.98 16.43
CA SER A 181 -5.87 -7.11 15.21
C SER A 181 -6.66 -5.83 14.96
N TYR A 182 -6.70 -5.39 13.70
CA TYR A 182 -7.29 -4.11 13.29
C TYR A 182 -8.14 -4.30 12.04
N SER A 183 -9.29 -3.64 12.00
CA SER A 183 -10.12 -3.56 10.79
C SER A 183 -10.02 -2.17 10.18
N ILE A 184 -10.08 -2.02 8.86
CA ILE A 184 -10.14 -0.72 8.15
C ILE A 184 -11.33 -0.64 7.20
#